data_AF-A0A5N5CY87-F1
#
_entry.id   AF-A0A5N5CY87-F1
#
_cell.length_a   1.000
_cell.length_b   1.000
_cell.length_c   1.000
_cell.angle_alpha   90.00
_cell.angle_beta   90.00
_cell.angle_gamma   90.00
#
_symmetry.space_group_name_H-M   'P 1'
#
loop_
_entity.id
_entity.type
_entity.pdbx_description
1 polymer ?
#
loop_
_entity_poly.entity_id
_entity_poly.type
_entity_poly.pdbx_seq_one_letter_code
_entity_poly.pdbx_strand_id
1 'polypeptide(L)'
;MHILVTNDDGPPSDHSSPYVQPLVSTLESHGHQVSVILPSTQRSWIGKAHIITDIHHTTAFDPRNPDLLPHLATTSSPAYPDPRTTTWTLVNGTPASCIQLGLNNQKSGTTPIDLVLSGPNFGKNTTAVFALSSGTIAAAMEAALCGKRAIAVSFAHTEDGTYDVAEACEHAVRLAEHLYRTWDEDVHVYSVNVPLDGRKRGEGWKRKKRRVLWTQVQQNGWGSVTPLRANFMHVSHVGESWTSERWAGMDELSYNIKCQY
;
A
#
# COMPACT_ATOMS: atom_id res chain seq x y z
N MET A 1 -12.70 -13.66 -3.62
CA MET A 1 -11.26 -13.98 -3.53
C MET A 1 -10.87 -13.99 -2.07
N HIS A 2 -9.81 -14.72 -1.73
CA HIS A 2 -9.06 -14.51 -0.50
C HIS A 2 -7.86 -13.61 -0.79
N ILE A 3 -7.86 -12.42 -0.19
CA ILE A 3 -6.88 -11.36 -0.44
C ILE A 3 -5.99 -11.19 0.78
N LEU A 4 -4.67 -11.25 0.56
CA LEU A 4 -3.69 -10.86 1.58
C LEU A 4 -3.38 -9.38 1.43
N VAL A 5 -3.59 -8.60 2.49
CA VAL A 5 -3.31 -7.16 2.53
C VAL A 5 -2.06 -6.91 3.35
N THR A 6 -1.16 -6.06 2.82
CA THR A 6 -0.03 -5.50 3.55
C THR A 6 0.14 -4.00 3.24
N ASN A 7 1.09 -3.31 3.88
CA ASN A 7 1.51 -1.96 3.53
C ASN A 7 2.95 -1.69 4.03
N ASP A 8 3.45 -0.48 3.81
CA ASP A 8 4.66 0.05 4.42
C ASP A 8 4.41 1.16 5.46
N ASP A 9 3.16 1.63 5.58
CA ASP A 9 2.74 2.65 6.56
C ASP A 9 2.60 2.13 8.01
N GLY A 10 2.43 0.82 8.17
CA GLY A 10 2.19 0.17 9.45
C GLY A 10 0.70 0.10 9.84
N PRO A 11 0.37 -0.19 11.12
CA PRO A 11 -1.00 -0.34 11.59
C PRO A 11 -1.82 0.97 11.41
N PRO A 12 -3.17 0.89 11.42
CA PRO A 12 -4.04 2.05 11.23
C PRO A 12 -3.69 3.21 12.17
N SER A 13 -3.57 4.41 11.59
CA SER A 13 -3.22 5.64 12.31
C SER A 13 -3.67 6.83 11.48
N ASP A 14 -4.33 7.80 12.12
CA ASP A 14 -4.82 9.02 11.43
C ASP A 14 -3.69 9.82 10.77
N HIS A 15 -2.46 9.69 11.27
CA HIS A 15 -1.31 10.48 10.82
C HIS A 15 -0.41 9.74 9.84
N SER A 16 -0.20 8.45 10.03
CA SER A 16 0.82 7.69 9.30
C SER A 16 0.25 6.60 8.40
N SER A 17 -0.95 6.08 8.70
CA SER A 17 -1.58 4.96 7.98
C SER A 17 -3.11 5.11 7.94
N PRO A 18 -3.62 6.19 7.35
CA PRO A 18 -5.06 6.52 7.44
C PRO A 18 -5.95 5.65 6.55
N TYR A 19 -5.38 4.87 5.62
CA TYR A 19 -6.14 4.29 4.51
C TYR A 19 -6.27 2.76 4.50
N VAL A 20 -5.43 2.04 5.27
CA VAL A 20 -5.44 0.57 5.25
C VAL A 20 -6.74 0.00 5.83
N GLN A 21 -7.26 0.56 6.93
CA GLN A 21 -8.51 0.10 7.53
C GLN A 21 -9.73 0.37 6.65
N PRO A 22 -9.93 1.58 6.10
CA PRO A 22 -10.99 1.83 5.10
C PRO A 22 -10.92 0.88 3.89
N LEU A 23 -9.71 0.59 3.37
CA LEU A 23 -9.56 -0.35 2.25
C LEU A 23 -10.00 -1.76 2.65
N VAL A 24 -9.53 -2.27 3.79
CA VAL A 24 -9.88 -3.61 4.28
C VAL A 24 -11.40 -3.74 4.45
N SER A 25 -12.04 -2.75 5.09
CA SER A 25 -13.51 -2.74 5.23
C SER A 25 -14.25 -2.72 3.89
N THR A 26 -13.69 -2.07 2.87
CA THR A 26 -14.26 -2.04 1.52
C THR A 26 -14.09 -3.38 0.79
N LEU A 27 -12.94 -4.05 0.95
CA LEU A 27 -12.72 -5.40 0.41
C LEU A 27 -13.71 -6.41 1.04
N GLU A 28 -13.90 -6.33 2.36
CA GLU A 28 -14.84 -7.18 3.08
C GLU A 28 -16.30 -6.93 2.66
N SER A 29 -16.68 -5.66 2.43
CA SER A 29 -18.05 -5.32 1.97
C SER A 29 -18.34 -5.82 0.54
N HIS A 30 -17.30 -6.01 -0.28
CA HIS A 30 -17.37 -6.70 -1.57
C HIS A 30 -17.44 -8.24 -1.45
N GLY A 31 -17.50 -8.77 -0.23
CA GLY A 31 -17.59 -10.21 0.04
C GLY A 31 -16.27 -10.95 -0.15
N HIS A 32 -15.13 -10.26 -0.10
CA HIS A 32 -13.84 -10.92 -0.10
C HIS A 32 -13.46 -11.41 1.30
N GLN A 33 -12.77 -12.55 1.36
CA GLN A 33 -12.05 -12.95 2.55
C GLN A 33 -10.75 -12.14 2.61
N VAL A 34 -10.45 -11.50 3.75
CA VAL A 34 -9.26 -10.66 3.88
C VAL A 34 -8.39 -11.16 5.03
N SER A 35 -7.12 -11.44 4.72
CA SER A 35 -6.07 -11.63 5.72
C SER A 35 -5.17 -10.40 5.71
N VAL A 36 -4.82 -9.86 6.89
CA VAL A 36 -4.01 -8.64 6.98
C VAL A 36 -2.73 -8.92 7.76
N ILE A 37 -1.59 -8.59 7.14
CA ILE A 37 -0.27 -8.66 7.76
C ILE A 37 0.51 -7.38 7.47
N LEU A 38 0.93 -6.64 8.50
CA LEU A 38 1.55 -5.33 8.37
C LEU A 38 2.86 -5.27 9.14
N PRO A 39 3.80 -4.41 8.74
CA PRO A 39 4.85 -3.96 9.64
C PRO A 39 4.25 -3.38 10.93
N SER A 40 4.87 -3.62 12.08
CA SER A 40 4.42 -3.05 13.36
C SER A 40 4.72 -1.55 13.49
N THR A 41 5.56 -1.01 12.61
CA THR A 41 5.96 0.40 12.55
C THR A 41 6.06 0.88 11.10
N GLN A 42 6.08 2.20 10.91
CA GLN A 42 6.33 2.88 9.63
C GLN A 42 7.64 2.39 8.98
N ARG A 43 7.58 2.00 7.71
CA ARG A 43 8.70 1.47 6.90
C ARG A 43 8.76 2.08 5.50
N SER A 44 8.25 3.30 5.29
CA SER A 44 8.43 4.00 4.01
C SER A 44 9.92 4.11 3.62
N TRP A 45 10.21 4.19 2.32
CA TRP A 45 11.56 4.28 1.73
C TRP A 45 12.47 3.04 1.90
N ILE A 46 11.94 1.94 2.44
CA ILE A 46 12.73 0.72 2.70
C ILE A 46 13.04 -0.10 1.43
N GLY A 47 12.35 0.14 0.31
CA GLY A 47 12.44 -0.67 -0.90
C GLY A 47 12.17 -2.17 -0.63
N LYS A 48 12.85 -3.07 -1.36
CA LYS A 48 12.72 -4.53 -1.21
C LYS A 48 13.70 -5.16 -0.22
N ALA A 49 14.02 -4.46 0.86
CA ALA A 49 14.98 -4.95 1.85
C ALA A 49 14.47 -6.19 2.61
N HIS A 50 15.36 -7.17 2.77
CA HIS A 50 15.24 -8.29 3.69
C HIS A 50 16.33 -8.14 4.75
N ILE A 51 15.96 -7.96 6.02
CA ILE A 51 16.93 -7.76 7.10
C ILE A 51 17.30 -9.13 7.67
N ILE A 52 18.45 -9.65 7.23
CA ILE A 52 18.89 -11.04 7.48
C ILE A 52 19.10 -11.33 8.98
N THR A 53 19.57 -10.35 9.74
CA THR A 53 19.93 -10.52 11.15
C THR A 53 18.74 -10.40 12.11
N ASP A 54 17.58 -9.99 11.62
CA ASP A 54 16.43 -9.70 12.48
C ASP A 54 15.61 -10.96 12.78
N ILE A 55 15.27 -11.13 14.06
CA ILE A 55 14.28 -12.12 14.49
C ILE A 55 12.90 -11.49 14.33
N HIS A 56 12.07 -12.11 13.48
CA HIS A 56 10.71 -11.65 13.22
C HIS A 56 9.75 -12.16 14.30
N HIS A 57 9.21 -11.24 15.08
CA HIS A 57 8.12 -11.43 16.02
C HIS A 57 6.80 -11.02 15.38
N THR A 58 5.76 -11.83 15.62
CA THR A 58 4.40 -11.53 15.19
C THR A 58 3.54 -11.14 16.38
N THR A 59 2.57 -10.27 16.16
CA THR A 59 1.66 -9.82 17.21
C THR A 59 0.25 -9.65 16.65
N ALA A 60 -0.75 -10.15 17.37
CA ALA A 60 -2.15 -9.97 16.97
C ALA A 60 -2.61 -8.53 17.24
N PHE A 61 -3.37 -7.94 16.32
CA PHE A 61 -3.90 -6.57 16.41
C PHE A 61 -5.39 -6.56 16.07
N ASP A 62 -6.22 -5.90 16.88
CA ASP A 62 -7.64 -5.68 16.58
C ASP A 62 -7.83 -4.24 16.07
N PRO A 63 -8.10 -4.02 14.77
CA PRO A 63 -8.29 -2.69 14.22
C PRO A 63 -9.53 -1.95 14.77
N ARG A 64 -10.44 -2.65 15.45
CA ARG A 64 -11.62 -2.04 16.08
C ARG A 64 -11.30 -1.49 17.47
N ASN A 65 -10.20 -1.92 18.06
CA ASN A 65 -9.74 -1.52 19.39
C ASN A 65 -8.23 -1.21 19.34
N PRO A 66 -7.79 -0.20 18.56
CA PRO A 66 -6.37 0.07 18.34
C PRO A 66 -5.60 0.43 19.61
N ASP A 67 -6.28 0.97 20.63
CA ASP A 67 -5.71 1.33 21.92
C ASP A 67 -5.43 0.12 22.82
N LEU A 68 -6.00 -1.04 22.51
CA LEU A 68 -5.63 -2.29 23.15
C LEU A 68 -4.30 -2.73 22.57
N LEU A 69 -3.22 -2.16 23.13
CA LEU A 69 -1.88 -2.67 22.90
C LEU A 69 -1.92 -4.18 23.13
N PRO A 70 -1.38 -4.98 22.21
CA PRO A 70 -1.21 -6.39 22.47
C PRO A 70 -0.21 -6.51 23.60
N HIS A 71 -0.73 -6.63 24.82
CA HIS A 71 0.07 -6.98 25.97
C HIS A 71 0.89 -8.20 25.55
N LEU A 72 2.21 -8.08 25.62
CA LEU A 72 3.11 -9.23 25.72
C LEU A 72 2.45 -10.16 26.73
N ALA A 73 1.80 -11.21 26.25
CA ALA A 73 1.09 -12.16 27.08
C ALA A 73 2.13 -13.03 27.79
N THR A 74 2.86 -12.41 28.72
CA THR A 74 3.60 -13.10 29.74
C THR A 74 2.58 -13.64 30.72
N THR A 75 2.52 -14.97 30.74
CA THR A 75 1.85 -15.84 31.71
C THR A 75 0.33 -16.04 31.61
N SER A 76 0.00 -17.29 31.22
CA SER A 76 -1.12 -18.11 31.68
C SER A 76 -2.54 -17.71 31.32
N SER A 77 -2.80 -17.55 30.03
CA SER A 77 -3.90 -18.20 29.30
C SER A 77 -3.94 -17.54 27.92
N PRO A 78 -3.87 -18.28 26.79
CA PRO A 78 -4.15 -17.65 25.51
C PRO A 78 -5.61 -17.21 25.58
N ALA A 79 -5.85 -15.91 25.74
CA ALA A 79 -7.11 -15.33 25.31
C ALA A 79 -7.17 -15.66 23.82
N TYR A 80 -7.82 -16.77 23.48
CA TYR A 80 -8.10 -17.10 22.10
C TYR A 80 -8.84 -15.88 21.56
N PRO A 81 -8.30 -15.21 20.52
CA PRO A 81 -9.05 -14.16 19.86
C PRO A 81 -10.40 -14.79 19.50
N ASP A 82 -11.48 -14.10 19.85
CA ASP A 82 -12.83 -14.58 19.54
C ASP A 82 -12.82 -14.96 18.05
N PRO A 83 -13.15 -16.19 17.68
CA PRO A 83 -13.07 -16.65 16.29
C PRO A 83 -13.94 -15.83 15.33
N ARG A 84 -14.81 -14.95 15.86
CA ARG A 84 -15.61 -13.97 15.11
C ARG A 84 -14.90 -12.63 14.89
N THR A 85 -13.68 -12.47 15.38
CA THR A 85 -12.90 -11.22 15.30
C THR A 85 -11.73 -11.39 14.34
N THR A 86 -11.76 -10.66 13.23
CA THR A 86 -10.67 -10.64 12.25
C THR A 86 -9.47 -9.88 12.84
N THR A 87 -8.59 -10.61 13.53
CA THR A 87 -7.32 -10.05 14.03
C THR A 87 -6.31 -9.93 12.89
N TRP A 88 -5.64 -8.79 12.82
CA TRP A 88 -4.53 -8.55 11.91
C TRP A 88 -3.22 -9.05 12.55
N THR A 89 -2.23 -9.35 11.73
CA THR A 89 -0.88 -9.72 12.20
C THR A 89 0.08 -8.56 12.00
N LEU A 90 0.72 -8.10 13.06
CA LEU A 90 1.81 -7.13 12.99
C LEU A 90 3.14 -7.86 13.05
N VAL A 91 4.12 -7.39 12.29
CA VAL A 91 5.47 -7.97 12.21
C VAL A 91 6.50 -6.88 12.45
N ASN A 92 7.48 -7.09 13.31
CA ASN A 92 8.64 -6.18 13.47
C ASN A 92 9.64 -6.26 12.28
N GLY A 93 9.15 -6.37 11.04
CA GLY A 93 9.97 -6.57 9.84
C GLY A 93 9.66 -5.56 8.74
N THR A 94 10.16 -5.86 7.53
CA THR A 94 9.85 -5.09 6.33
C THR A 94 8.53 -5.58 5.70
N PRO A 95 7.93 -4.79 4.79
CA PRO A 95 6.77 -5.25 4.01
C PRO A 95 7.05 -6.57 3.25
N ALA A 96 8.28 -6.76 2.75
CA ALA A 96 8.69 -8.01 2.10
C ALA A 96 8.68 -9.20 3.08
N SER A 97 9.18 -9.03 4.31
CA SER A 97 9.05 -10.05 5.37
C SER A 97 7.60 -10.36 5.70
N CYS A 98 6.73 -9.35 5.72
CA CYS A 98 5.29 -9.54 5.96
C CYS A 98 4.67 -10.46 4.89
N ILE A 99 5.03 -10.28 3.62
CA ILE A 99 4.56 -11.15 2.54
C ILE A 99 5.05 -12.59 2.69
N GLN A 100 6.34 -12.78 2.98
CA GLN A 100 6.90 -14.13 3.17
C GLN A 100 6.19 -14.87 4.32
N LEU A 101 5.99 -14.20 5.45
CA LEU A 101 5.26 -14.79 6.59
C LEU A 101 3.79 -15.01 6.25
N GLY A 102 3.14 -14.04 5.61
CA GLY A 102 1.73 -14.09 5.25
C GLY A 102 1.39 -15.18 4.23
N LEU A 103 2.28 -15.46 3.29
CA LEU A 103 2.04 -16.51 2.28
C LEU A 103 2.44 -17.91 2.77
N ASN A 104 3.50 -18.03 3.58
CA ASN A 104 4.07 -19.33 3.93
C ASN A 104 3.66 -19.86 5.31
N ASN A 105 3.11 -19.03 6.22
CA ASN A 105 2.69 -19.46 7.56
C ASN A 105 1.16 -19.50 7.73
N GLN A 106 0.43 -19.74 6.65
CA GLN A 106 -1.02 -19.97 6.70
C GLN A 106 -1.34 -21.26 7.45
N LYS A 107 -2.37 -21.24 8.30
CA LYS A 107 -2.79 -22.43 9.06
C LYS A 107 -3.32 -23.51 8.10
N SER A 108 -3.15 -24.78 8.47
CA SER A 108 -3.75 -25.87 7.67
C SER A 108 -5.27 -25.68 7.56
N GLY A 109 -5.79 -25.72 6.33
CA GLY A 109 -7.21 -25.57 6.05
C GLY A 109 -7.70 -24.14 5.79
N THR A 110 -6.83 -23.11 5.79
CA THR A 110 -7.24 -21.80 5.25
C THR A 110 -7.41 -21.86 3.73
N THR A 111 -8.38 -21.11 3.22
CA THR A 111 -8.53 -20.83 1.79
C THR A 111 -7.19 -20.31 1.23
N PRO A 112 -6.70 -20.79 0.08
CA PRO A 112 -5.50 -20.27 -0.55
C PRO A 112 -5.62 -18.77 -0.84
N ILE A 113 -4.51 -18.02 -0.72
CA ILE A 113 -4.47 -16.62 -1.15
C ILE A 113 -4.51 -16.54 -2.68
N ASP A 114 -5.50 -15.82 -3.20
CA ASP A 114 -5.71 -15.57 -4.64
C ASP A 114 -4.90 -14.36 -5.13
N LEU A 115 -4.86 -13.30 -4.32
CA LEU A 115 -4.30 -12.00 -4.67
C LEU A 115 -3.60 -11.38 -3.46
N VAL A 116 -2.47 -10.72 -3.70
CA VAL A 116 -1.85 -9.82 -2.71
C VAL A 116 -2.13 -8.38 -3.10
N LEU A 117 -2.59 -7.59 -2.13
CA LEU A 117 -2.77 -6.15 -2.27
C LEU A 117 -1.86 -5.44 -1.27
N SER A 118 -0.89 -4.68 -1.78
CA SER A 118 0.03 -3.88 -0.96
C SER A 118 -0.40 -2.42 -0.97
N GLY A 119 -0.69 -1.85 0.18
CA GLY A 119 -1.17 -0.48 0.37
C GLY A 119 -2.56 -0.39 1.06
N PRO A 120 -3.26 0.74 0.93
CA PRO A 120 -2.87 1.91 0.15
C PRO A 120 -1.74 2.67 0.82
N ASN A 121 -0.70 3.03 0.06
CA ASN A 121 0.35 3.93 0.53
C ASN A 121 -0.19 5.33 0.81
N PHE A 122 0.27 5.95 1.88
CA PHE A 122 0.04 7.36 2.20
C PHE A 122 0.93 8.28 1.32
N GLY A 123 0.60 8.38 0.03
CA GLY A 123 1.33 9.14 -0.96
C GLY A 123 1.45 8.42 -2.30
N LYS A 124 1.87 9.13 -3.35
CA LYS A 124 2.00 8.57 -4.70
C LYS A 124 3.36 7.91 -4.92
N ASN A 125 3.37 6.87 -5.75
CA ASN A 125 4.59 6.25 -6.28
C ASN A 125 4.62 6.41 -7.81
N THR A 126 4.81 7.64 -8.29
CA THR A 126 4.69 8.00 -9.73
C THR A 126 6.01 8.15 -10.48
N THR A 127 7.14 8.31 -9.77
CA THR A 127 8.48 8.51 -10.35
C THR A 127 9.39 7.30 -10.10
N ALA A 128 10.49 7.20 -10.85
CA ALA A 128 11.43 6.10 -10.74
C ALA A 128 12.07 6.01 -9.35
N VAL A 129 12.46 7.14 -8.76
CA VAL A 129 13.01 7.15 -7.38
C VAL A 129 11.98 6.70 -6.36
N PHE A 130 10.74 7.21 -6.43
CA PHE A 130 9.70 6.80 -5.48
C PHE A 130 9.35 5.31 -5.66
N ALA A 131 9.26 4.84 -6.90
CA ALA A 131 9.04 3.43 -7.20
C ALA A 131 10.13 2.51 -6.64
N LEU A 132 11.41 2.87 -6.82
CA LEU A 132 12.55 2.05 -6.37
C LEU A 132 12.70 2.05 -4.84
N SER A 133 12.27 3.11 -4.17
CA SER A 133 12.30 3.22 -2.71
C SER A 133 11.02 2.75 -2.02
N SER A 134 9.94 2.51 -2.76
CA SER A 134 8.62 2.16 -2.21
C SER A 134 8.61 0.78 -1.56
N GLY A 135 8.28 0.72 -0.26
CA GLY A 135 7.99 -0.52 0.43
C GLY A 135 6.69 -1.15 -0.07
N THR A 136 5.71 -0.32 -0.45
CA THR A 136 4.44 -0.75 -1.04
C THR A 136 4.65 -1.57 -2.32
N ILE A 137 5.39 -1.04 -3.30
CA ILE A 137 5.67 -1.73 -4.56
C ILE A 137 6.55 -2.95 -4.30
N ALA A 138 7.55 -2.82 -3.43
CA ALA A 138 8.44 -3.91 -3.09
C ALA A 138 7.74 -5.13 -2.48
N ALA A 139 6.72 -4.92 -1.62
CA ALA A 139 5.90 -6.02 -1.12
C ALA A 139 5.09 -6.70 -2.23
N ALA A 140 4.53 -5.95 -3.17
CA ALA A 140 3.86 -6.55 -4.32
C ALA A 140 4.83 -7.35 -5.20
N MET A 141 6.06 -6.85 -5.40
CA MET A 141 7.13 -7.59 -6.08
C MET A 141 7.53 -8.87 -5.33
N GLU A 142 7.61 -8.83 -4.00
CA GLU A 142 7.88 -10.02 -3.20
C GLU A 142 6.79 -11.08 -3.39
N ALA A 143 5.52 -10.67 -3.40
CA ALA A 143 4.41 -11.58 -3.63
C ALA A 143 4.46 -12.21 -5.02
N ALA A 144 4.83 -11.43 -6.05
CA ALA A 144 5.04 -11.94 -7.40
C ALA A 144 6.19 -12.96 -7.46
N LEU A 145 7.29 -12.73 -6.74
CA LEU A 145 8.37 -13.72 -6.60
C LEU A 145 7.91 -15.00 -5.91
N CYS A 146 6.93 -14.92 -5.01
CA CYS A 146 6.27 -16.08 -4.41
C CYS A 146 5.19 -16.72 -5.32
N GLY A 147 5.10 -16.31 -6.59
CA GLY A 147 4.15 -16.86 -7.57
C GLY A 147 2.71 -16.39 -7.36
N LYS A 148 2.49 -15.28 -6.66
CA LYS A 148 1.16 -14.69 -6.43
C LYS A 148 0.95 -13.46 -7.29
N ARG A 149 -0.25 -13.32 -7.84
CA ARG A 149 -0.70 -12.05 -8.44
C ARG A 149 -0.68 -10.97 -7.38
N ALA A 150 -0.12 -9.81 -7.72
CA ALA A 150 0.08 -8.75 -6.75
C ALA A 150 -0.18 -7.35 -7.33
N ILE A 151 -0.89 -6.54 -6.56
CA ILE A 151 -1.19 -5.15 -6.90
C ILE A 151 -0.69 -4.24 -5.78
N ALA A 152 0.18 -3.28 -6.11
CA ALA A 152 0.52 -2.18 -5.24
C ALA A 152 -0.47 -1.03 -5.46
N VAL A 153 -1.03 -0.48 -4.40
CA VAL A 153 -2.02 0.61 -4.42
C VAL A 153 -1.45 1.79 -3.63
N SER A 154 -1.54 2.98 -4.20
CA SER A 154 -1.02 4.23 -3.62
C SER A 154 -2.07 5.31 -3.75
N PHE A 155 -2.37 6.00 -2.64
CA PHE A 155 -3.37 7.07 -2.64
C PHE A 155 -2.68 8.42 -2.75
N ALA A 156 -3.15 9.21 -3.72
CA ALA A 156 -2.60 10.51 -4.07
C ALA A 156 -3.00 11.59 -3.07
N HIS A 157 -2.41 11.54 -1.88
CA HIS A 157 -2.60 12.57 -0.87
C HIS A 157 -1.96 13.90 -1.27
N THR A 158 -2.64 15.00 -0.91
CA THR A 158 -2.14 16.38 -0.98
C THR A 158 -2.33 17.06 0.38
N GLU A 159 -1.69 18.17 0.68
CA GLU A 159 -1.84 18.80 2.00
C GLU A 159 -3.15 19.61 2.15
N ASP A 160 -3.77 19.99 1.03
CA ASP A 160 -4.83 21.02 1.00
C ASP A 160 -6.28 20.49 0.91
N GLY A 161 -6.51 19.18 1.07
CA GLY A 161 -7.79 18.55 0.71
C GLY A 161 -8.54 17.85 1.84
N THR A 162 -9.88 17.96 1.82
CA THR A 162 -10.76 16.98 2.49
C THR A 162 -11.04 15.84 1.52
N TYR A 163 -10.63 14.61 1.85
CA TYR A 163 -10.67 13.49 0.91
C TYR A 163 -11.90 12.60 1.08
N ASP A 164 -12.52 12.21 -0.03
CA ASP A 164 -13.45 11.08 -0.04
C ASP A 164 -12.67 9.75 -0.13
N VAL A 165 -12.16 9.32 1.02
CA VAL A 165 -11.40 8.06 1.15
C VAL A 165 -12.26 6.85 0.77
N ALA A 166 -13.55 6.88 1.10
CA ALA A 166 -14.47 5.78 0.80
C ALA A 166 -14.61 5.57 -0.71
N GLU A 167 -14.73 6.65 -1.47
CA GLU A 167 -14.77 6.57 -2.93
C GLU A 167 -13.45 6.07 -3.53
N ALA A 168 -12.31 6.52 -3.00
CA ALA A 168 -11.00 6.04 -3.44
C ALA A 168 -10.82 4.54 -3.19
N CYS A 169 -11.23 4.05 -2.02
CA CYS A 169 -11.26 2.63 -1.71
C CYS A 169 -12.18 1.85 -2.68
N GLU A 170 -13.38 2.36 -2.96
CA GLU A 170 -14.31 1.72 -3.91
C GLU A 170 -13.70 1.58 -5.31
N HIS A 171 -13.01 2.62 -5.81
CA HIS A 171 -12.31 2.55 -7.09
C HIS A 171 -11.15 1.56 -7.06
N ALA A 172 -10.36 1.56 -5.98
CA ALA A 172 -9.23 0.65 -5.81
C ALA A 172 -9.69 -0.81 -5.83
N VAL A 173 -10.77 -1.15 -5.11
CA VAL A 173 -11.30 -2.52 -5.05
C VAL A 173 -11.87 -2.94 -6.41
N ARG A 174 -12.71 -2.11 -7.04
CA ARG A 174 -13.27 -2.42 -8.37
C ARG A 174 -12.21 -2.65 -9.43
N LEU A 175 -11.14 -1.85 -9.38
CA LEU A 175 -10.01 -2.03 -10.26
C LEU A 175 -9.25 -3.32 -9.94
N ALA A 176 -8.95 -3.59 -8.67
CA ALA A 176 -8.25 -4.81 -8.28
C ALA A 176 -8.99 -6.06 -8.75
N GLU A 177 -10.31 -6.09 -8.60
CA GLU A 177 -11.15 -7.15 -9.15
C GLU A 177 -11.11 -7.23 -10.68
N HIS A 178 -11.14 -6.09 -11.37
CA HIS A 178 -11.04 -6.05 -12.83
C HIS A 178 -9.70 -6.62 -13.31
N LEU A 179 -8.59 -6.11 -12.78
CA LEU A 179 -7.24 -6.57 -13.09
C LEU A 179 -7.07 -8.06 -12.78
N TYR A 180 -7.62 -8.55 -11.66
CA TYR A 180 -7.58 -9.96 -11.33
C TYR A 180 -8.30 -10.84 -12.37
N ARG A 181 -9.49 -10.41 -12.82
CA ARG A 181 -10.26 -11.14 -13.85
C ARG A 181 -9.61 -11.07 -15.24
N THR A 182 -8.95 -9.98 -15.57
CA THR A 182 -8.34 -9.72 -16.88
C THR A 182 -6.82 -9.63 -16.78
N TRP A 183 -6.21 -10.48 -15.95
CA TRP A 183 -4.78 -10.40 -15.69
C TRP A 183 -4.00 -10.68 -16.98
N ASP A 184 -3.08 -9.78 -17.31
CA ASP A 184 -2.17 -9.93 -18.45
C ASP A 184 -1.07 -10.92 -18.04
N GLU A 185 -0.90 -11.99 -18.83
CA GLU A 185 0.06 -13.07 -18.55
C GLU A 185 1.50 -12.54 -18.49
N ASP A 186 1.78 -11.44 -19.19
CA ASP A 186 3.09 -10.80 -19.21
C ASP A 186 3.28 -9.79 -18.06
N VAL A 187 2.37 -9.74 -17.07
CA VAL A 187 2.45 -8.85 -15.92
C VAL A 187 2.65 -9.62 -14.62
N HIS A 188 3.75 -9.33 -13.93
CA HIS A 188 4.01 -9.87 -12.59
C HIS A 188 3.39 -9.01 -11.48
N VAL A 189 3.44 -7.68 -11.63
CA VAL A 189 2.94 -6.71 -10.64
C VAL A 189 2.24 -5.57 -11.37
N TYR A 190 1.09 -5.14 -10.85
CA TYR A 190 0.51 -3.84 -11.18
C TYR A 190 0.79 -2.85 -10.05
N SER A 191 1.22 -1.64 -10.38
CA SER A 191 1.25 -0.52 -9.43
C SER A 191 0.25 0.55 -9.84
N VAL A 192 -0.56 0.96 -8.87
CA VAL A 192 -1.79 1.72 -9.05
C VAL A 192 -1.73 2.99 -8.21
N ASN A 193 -1.88 4.17 -8.84
CA ASN A 193 -2.09 5.42 -8.12
C ASN A 193 -3.55 5.87 -8.25
N VAL A 194 -4.24 5.96 -7.11
CA VAL A 194 -5.64 6.40 -7.02
C VAL A 194 -5.68 7.87 -6.60
N PRO A 195 -6.29 8.77 -7.40
CA PRO A 195 -6.47 10.17 -7.04
C PRO A 195 -7.35 10.28 -5.80
N LEU A 196 -6.91 11.07 -4.80
CA LEU A 196 -7.80 11.54 -3.74
C LEU A 196 -8.30 12.93 -4.14
N ASP A 197 -9.62 13.09 -4.27
CA ASP A 197 -10.23 14.38 -4.59
C ASP A 197 -10.42 15.17 -3.30
N GLY A 198 -10.00 16.44 -3.28
CA GLY A 198 -10.08 17.33 -2.12
C GLY A 198 -11.45 18.01 -1.94
N ARG A 199 -12.43 17.77 -2.82
CA ARG A 199 -13.75 18.41 -2.77
C ARG A 199 -14.70 17.74 -1.77
N LYS A 200 -15.56 18.53 -1.13
CA LYS A 200 -16.48 18.07 -0.07
C LYS A 200 -17.51 17.07 -0.59
N ARG A 201 -17.79 16.05 0.24
CA ARG A 201 -18.89 15.09 0.08
C ARG A 201 -20.21 15.83 -0.17
N GLY A 202 -20.81 15.64 -1.35
CA GLY A 202 -22.11 16.22 -1.71
C GLY A 202 -22.07 17.42 -2.66
N GLU A 203 -20.90 17.99 -2.97
CA GLU A 203 -20.76 18.96 -4.06
C GLU A 203 -20.74 18.25 -5.41
N GLY A 204 -21.93 17.77 -5.83
CA GLY A 204 -22.24 17.46 -7.22
C GLY A 204 -21.31 16.46 -7.90
N TRP A 205 -21.28 15.22 -7.41
CA TRP A 205 -20.80 14.07 -8.17
C TRP A 205 -21.67 13.87 -9.43
N LYS A 206 -21.40 14.62 -10.49
CA LYS A 206 -21.70 14.10 -11.82
C LYS A 206 -20.67 13.00 -12.02
N ARG A 207 -21.12 11.74 -12.07
CA ARG A 207 -20.38 10.56 -12.53
C ARG A 207 -19.70 10.86 -13.87
N LYS A 208 -18.63 11.66 -13.90
CA LYS A 208 -17.73 11.71 -15.03
C LYS A 208 -17.03 10.36 -14.99
N LYS A 209 -17.16 9.59 -16.07
CA LYS A 209 -16.42 8.34 -16.26
C LYS A 209 -14.94 8.66 -16.05
N ARG A 210 -14.39 8.39 -14.87
CA ARG A 210 -12.94 8.45 -14.65
C ARG A 210 -12.36 7.31 -15.46
N ARG A 211 -11.52 7.66 -16.44
CA ARG A 211 -10.87 6.69 -17.29
C ARG A 211 -9.71 6.08 -16.52
N VAL A 212 -9.57 4.77 -16.66
CA VAL A 212 -8.39 4.03 -16.21
C VAL A 212 -7.32 4.25 -17.28
N LEU A 213 -6.18 4.88 -16.93
CA LEU A 213 -5.13 5.21 -17.89
C LEU A 213 -3.79 4.54 -17.54
N TRP A 214 -3.25 3.81 -18.50
CA TRP A 214 -1.86 3.40 -18.48
C TRP A 214 -0.96 4.62 -18.67
N THR A 215 0.06 4.74 -17.84
CA THR A 215 1.09 5.77 -17.98
C THR A 215 2.49 5.14 -17.89
N GLN A 216 3.54 5.96 -17.96
CA GLN A 216 4.94 5.56 -17.89
C GLN A 216 5.57 6.12 -16.62
N VAL A 217 6.44 5.34 -15.97
CA VAL A 217 7.13 5.80 -14.75
C VAL A 217 7.99 7.00 -15.11
N GLN A 218 7.74 8.13 -14.44
CA GLN A 218 8.50 9.35 -14.72
C GLN A 218 9.94 9.18 -14.26
N GLN A 219 10.89 9.47 -15.16
CA GLN A 219 12.31 9.43 -14.84
C GLN A 219 12.69 10.70 -14.08
N ASN A 220 13.44 10.54 -13.00
CA ASN A 220 13.98 11.65 -12.22
C ASN A 220 15.41 11.36 -11.77
N GLY A 221 16.18 12.43 -11.52
CA GLY A 221 17.56 12.35 -11.10
C GLY A 221 17.85 13.36 -9.98
N TRP A 222 18.87 13.07 -9.19
CA TRP A 222 19.34 13.99 -8.15
C TRP A 222 20.33 14.99 -8.74
N GLY A 223 20.15 16.28 -8.43
CA GLY A 223 21.05 17.37 -8.82
C GLY A 223 21.82 17.95 -7.64
N SER A 224 22.90 18.70 -7.91
CA SER A 224 23.59 19.49 -6.88
C SER A 224 22.79 20.75 -6.57
N VAL A 225 22.56 21.03 -5.28
CA VAL A 225 21.97 22.29 -4.80
C VAL A 225 23.08 23.31 -4.45
N THR A 226 24.34 22.87 -4.37
CA THR A 226 25.50 23.72 -4.10
C THR A 226 26.25 24.08 -5.39
N PRO A 227 26.62 25.36 -5.60
CA PRO A 227 27.71 25.71 -6.50
C PRO A 227 28.98 25.00 -6.00
N LEU A 228 29.84 24.57 -6.92
CA LEU A 228 31.05 23.74 -6.74
C LEU A 228 32.14 24.27 -5.76
N ARG A 229 31.83 25.14 -4.80
CA ARG A 229 32.76 25.69 -3.80
C ARG A 229 32.13 25.82 -2.41
N ALA A 230 31.76 24.72 -1.79
CA ALA A 230 31.67 24.64 -0.32
C ALA A 230 31.72 23.18 0.11
N ASN A 231 32.73 22.84 0.91
CA ASN A 231 32.87 21.53 1.51
C ASN A 231 31.72 21.27 2.50
N PHE A 232 31.03 20.13 2.30
CA PHE A 232 30.09 19.44 3.20
C PHE A 232 28.77 20.14 3.60
N MET A 233 27.69 19.80 2.89
CA MET A 233 26.49 19.11 3.42
C MET A 233 25.53 18.85 2.23
N HIS A 234 25.24 17.59 1.93
CA HIS A 234 24.25 17.22 0.90
C HIS A 234 22.86 17.19 1.54
N VAL A 235 22.02 18.17 1.17
CA VAL A 235 20.57 18.09 1.34
C VAL A 235 19.98 18.11 -0.06
N SER A 236 19.36 17.01 -0.47
CA SER A 236 18.71 16.86 -1.76
C SER A 236 17.32 17.51 -1.73
N HIS A 237 17.11 18.49 -2.61
CA HIS A 237 15.80 19.06 -2.88
C HIS A 237 15.20 18.35 -4.11
N VAL A 238 13.96 17.90 -4.03
CA VAL A 238 13.22 17.38 -5.20
C VAL A 238 12.71 18.60 -5.96
N GLY A 239 13.41 18.99 -7.02
CA GLY A 239 12.95 20.06 -7.90
C GLY A 239 11.82 19.57 -8.81
N GLU A 240 10.57 19.89 -8.47
CA GLU A 240 9.44 19.81 -9.41
C GLU A 240 9.50 21.04 -10.34
N SER A 241 10.20 20.92 -11.47
CA SER A 241 10.34 22.03 -12.41
C SER A 241 9.33 21.97 -13.55
N TRP A 242 8.02 21.78 -13.32
CA TRP A 242 7.01 22.02 -14.37
C TRP A 242 5.68 22.52 -13.80
N THR A 243 5.29 23.69 -14.29
CA THR A 243 4.10 24.51 -14.01
C THR A 243 2.81 23.73 -13.76
N SER A 244 2.09 24.15 -12.71
CA SER A 244 0.73 23.78 -12.31
C SER A 244 -0.34 23.84 -13.41
N GLU A 245 -0.05 24.47 -14.55
CA GLU A 245 -1.01 24.70 -15.65
C GLU A 245 -1.28 23.47 -16.53
N ARG A 246 -0.43 22.43 -16.55
CA ARG A 246 -0.76 21.16 -17.24
C ARG A 246 -1.46 20.14 -16.36
N TRP A 247 -1.44 20.32 -15.04
CA TRP A 247 -2.03 19.37 -14.08
C TRP A 247 -3.46 19.72 -13.66
N ALA A 248 -3.93 20.94 -13.93
CA ALA A 248 -5.33 21.33 -13.75
C ALA A 248 -6.33 20.49 -14.59
N GLY A 249 -5.84 19.61 -15.48
CA GLY A 249 -6.64 18.68 -16.27
C GLY A 249 -6.49 17.20 -15.92
N MET A 250 -5.66 16.81 -14.94
CA MET A 250 -5.41 15.39 -14.60
C MET A 250 -6.29 14.92 -13.43
N ASP A 251 -7.61 14.97 -13.64
CA ASP A 251 -8.66 14.34 -12.81
C ASP A 251 -8.70 12.80 -13.01
N GLU A 252 -7.62 12.16 -13.51
CA GLU A 252 -7.64 10.80 -14.08
C GLU A 252 -6.66 9.83 -13.36
N LEU A 253 -7.15 8.60 -13.12
CA LEU A 253 -6.43 7.48 -12.49
C LEU A 253 -5.17 7.11 -13.28
N SER A 254 -4.01 7.15 -12.64
CA SER A 254 -2.71 6.90 -13.29
C SER A 254 -2.08 5.59 -12.78
N TYR A 255 -1.91 4.59 -13.64
CA TYR A 255 -1.30 3.29 -13.31
C TYR A 255 0.17 3.22 -13.74
N ASN A 256 1.08 2.83 -12.84
CA ASN A 256 2.49 2.68 -13.16
C ASN A 256 3.23 1.70 -12.25
N ILE A 257 3.42 0.48 -12.74
CA ILE A 257 4.68 -0.26 -13.01
C ILE A 257 4.23 -1.60 -13.61
N LYS A 258 4.75 -1.95 -14.80
CA LYS A 258 4.73 -3.32 -15.33
C LYS A 258 6.14 -3.86 -15.11
N CYS A 259 6.35 -4.69 -14.09
CA CYS A 259 7.59 -5.43 -13.95
C CYS A 259 7.49 -6.72 -14.76
N GLN A 260 8.28 -6.79 -15.83
CA GLN A 260 8.62 -8.02 -16.53
C GLN A 260 10.02 -8.43 -16.04
N TYR A 261 10.14 -9.64 -15.51
CA TYR A 261 11.44 -10.28 -15.24
C TYR A 261 11.82 -11.15 -16.41
#